data_AF-A0A356ICD0-F1
#
_entry.id   AF-A0A356ICD0-F1
#
_cell.length_a   1.000
_cell.length_b   1.000
_cell.length_c   1.000
_cell.angle_alpha   90.00
_cell.angle_beta   90.00
_cell.angle_gamma   90.00
#
_symmetry.space_group_name_H-M   'P 1'
#
loop_
_entity.id
_entity.type
_entity.pdbx_description
1 polymer ?
#
loop_
_entity_poly.entity_id
_entity_poly.type
_entity_poly.pdbx_seq_one_letter_code
_entity_poly.pdbx_strand_id
1 'polypeptide(L)'
;SPIEALLCMTRNSAFTLPNLREEIGTLTSGKYADLLVVDGAPHKNIEVLHDPSNIKVIMQSGKTITPWRPIDQKRTRLGFEKVKLYTRRTLKRT
;
A
#
# COMPACT_ATOMS: atom_id res chain seq x y z
N SER A 1 -6.75 9.73 9.04
CA SER A 1 -6.96 10.41 7.75
C SER A 1 -6.21 9.68 6.65
N PRO A 2 -6.48 9.92 5.34
CA PRO A 2 -5.73 9.29 4.25
C PRO A 2 -4.22 9.53 4.33
N ILE A 3 -3.80 10.75 4.68
CA ILE A 3 -2.38 11.08 4.82
C ILE A 3 -1.72 10.37 6.02
N GLU A 4 -2.43 10.21 7.14
CA GLU A 4 -1.93 9.44 8.30
C GLU A 4 -1.74 7.96 7.95
N ALA A 5 -2.62 7.38 7.14
CA ALA A 5 -2.47 6.01 6.67
C ALA A 5 -1.20 5.84 5.81
N LEU A 6 -0.93 6.80 4.91
CA LEU A 6 0.30 6.81 4.12
C LEU A 6 1.55 6.95 5.01
N LEU A 7 1.53 7.88 5.97
CA LEU A 7 2.65 8.07 6.89
C LEU A 7 2.89 6.83 7.76
N CYS A 8 1.82 6.17 8.22
CA CYS A 8 1.86 4.93 8.97
C CYS A 8 2.57 3.82 8.18
N MET A 9 2.24 3.67 6.90
CA MET A 9 2.78 2.63 6.00
C MET A 9 4.11 2.99 5.32
N THR A 10 4.70 4.15 5.63
CA THR A 10 5.95 4.60 4.99
C THR A 10 6.96 5.13 6.03
N ARG A 11 6.97 6.43 6.28
CA ARG A 11 7.94 7.10 7.17
C ARG A 11 7.89 6.50 8.58
N ASN A 12 6.70 6.29 9.13
CA ASN A 12 6.54 5.84 10.51
C ASN A 12 6.79 4.33 10.64
N SER A 13 6.48 3.52 9.62
CA SER A 13 6.80 2.09 9.64
C SER A 13 8.31 1.84 9.59
N ALA A 14 9.11 2.72 8.98
CA ALA A 14 10.57 2.56 8.96
C ALA A 14 11.19 2.45 10.36
N PHE A 15 10.57 3.05 11.39
CA PHE A 15 11.03 2.97 12.77
C PHE A 15 10.93 1.56 13.36
N THR A 16 10.09 0.68 12.82
CA THR A 16 9.96 -0.70 13.29
C THR A 16 11.09 -1.60 12.78
N LEU A 17 11.91 -1.10 11.84
CA LEU A 17 13.06 -1.79 11.25
C LEU A 17 14.33 -0.98 11.53
N PRO A 18 14.95 -1.12 12.72
CA PRO A 18 16.06 -0.27 13.15
C PRO A 18 17.23 -0.22 12.16
N ASN A 19 17.54 -1.35 11.53
CA ASN A 19 18.66 -1.47 10.59
C ASN A 19 18.40 -0.79 9.23
N LEU A 20 17.14 -0.46 8.91
CA LEU A 20 16.76 0.12 7.61
C LEU A 20 16.12 1.49 7.75
N ARG A 21 15.97 2.01 8.97
CA ARG A 21 15.20 3.21 9.29
C ARG A 21 15.60 4.42 8.43
N GLU A 22 16.90 4.61 8.22
CA GLU A 22 17.44 5.73 7.43
C GLU A 22 17.51 5.41 5.93
N GLU A 23 17.20 4.18 5.51
CA GLU A 23 17.32 3.71 4.13
C GLU A 23 15.96 3.59 3.42
N ILE A 24 14.84 3.56 4.14
CA ILE A 24 13.49 3.34 3.56
C ILE A 24 12.46 4.38 4.02
N GLY A 25 11.24 4.27 3.47
CA GLY A 25 10.04 4.94 3.98
C GLY A 25 9.84 6.40 3.59
N THR A 26 10.81 7.04 2.93
CA THR A 26 10.64 8.38 2.35
C THR A 26 11.30 8.48 0.99
N LEU A 27 10.76 9.34 0.11
CA LEU A 27 11.36 9.64 -1.18
C LEU A 27 12.44 10.72 -1.01
N THR A 28 13.67 10.30 -0.72
CA THR A 28 14.81 11.19 -0.50
C THR A 28 16.06 10.57 -1.13
N SER A 29 16.97 11.39 -1.65
CA SER A 29 18.22 10.89 -2.24
C SER A 29 19.01 10.04 -1.24
N GLY A 30 19.66 8.97 -1.73
CA GLY A 30 20.45 8.04 -0.92
C GLY A 30 19.65 6.89 -0.28
N LYS A 31 18.32 6.92 -0.33
CA LYS A 31 17.45 5.83 0.14
C LYS A 31 17.21 4.78 -0.95
N TYR A 32 16.75 3.58 -0.56
CA TYR A 32 16.31 2.57 -1.52
C TYR A 32 15.17 3.11 -2.38
N ALA A 33 15.24 2.80 -3.68
CA ALA A 33 14.18 3.08 -4.63
C ALA A 33 13.06 2.02 -4.52
N ASP A 34 12.37 2.03 -3.38
CA ASP A 34 11.15 1.25 -3.13
C ASP A 34 9.93 2.14 -3.37
N LEU A 35 9.36 2.05 -4.56
CA LEU A 35 8.39 3.03 -5.08
C LEU A 35 7.17 2.35 -5.70
N LEU A 36 6.02 3.03 -5.58
CA LEU A 36 4.79 2.70 -6.29
C LEU A 36 4.39 3.87 -7.20
N VAL A 37 4.15 3.58 -8.47
CA VAL A 37 3.48 4.52 -9.38
C VAL A 37 2.00 4.20 -9.37
N VAL A 38 1.20 5.15 -8.89
CA VAL A 38 -0.24 4.98 -8.68
C VAL A 38 -1.00 5.96 -9.55
N ASP A 39 -1.99 5.45 -10.27
CA ASP A 39 -2.96 6.24 -11.03
C ASP A 39 -4.06 6.73 -10.09
N GLY A 40 -3.88 7.96 -9.61
CA GLY A 40 -4.77 8.62 -8.66
C GLY A 40 -4.04 9.30 -7.51
N ALA A 41 -4.81 9.89 -6.59
CA ALA A 41 -4.30 10.71 -5.49
C ALA A 41 -4.54 10.05 -4.12
N PRO A 42 -3.63 9.19 -3.62
CA PRO A 42 -3.85 8.44 -2.37
C PRO A 42 -3.88 9.33 -1.12
N HIS A 43 -3.27 10.52 -1.18
CA HIS A 43 -3.34 11.52 -0.10
C HIS A 43 -4.75 12.13 0.07
N LYS A 44 -5.60 12.06 -0.97
CA LYS A 44 -7.00 12.50 -0.94
C LYS A 44 -7.95 11.33 -0.71
N ASN A 45 -7.73 10.22 -1.42
CA ASN A 45 -8.54 9.01 -1.31
C ASN A 45 -7.64 7.77 -1.25
N ILE A 46 -7.55 7.17 -0.05
CA ILE A 46 -6.71 5.98 0.17
C ILE A 46 -7.25 4.73 -0.54
N GLU A 47 -8.54 4.70 -0.89
CA GLU A 47 -9.16 3.55 -1.55
C GLU A 47 -8.59 3.28 -2.94
N VAL A 48 -7.93 4.25 -3.56
CA VAL A 48 -7.21 4.08 -4.84
C VAL A 48 -6.19 2.94 -4.75
N LEU A 49 -5.57 2.73 -3.57
CA LEU A 49 -4.59 1.66 -3.34
C LEU A 49 -5.22 0.27 -3.17
N HIS A 50 -6.55 0.20 -2.96
CA HIS A 50 -7.24 -1.09 -2.80
C HIS A 50 -7.46 -1.80 -4.14
N ASP A 51 -7.45 -1.05 -5.24
CA ASP A 51 -7.57 -1.61 -6.59
C ASP A 51 -6.17 -1.74 -7.22
N PRO A 52 -5.66 -2.97 -7.39
CA PRO A 52 -4.35 -3.20 -7.99
C PRO A 52 -4.22 -2.66 -9.42
N SER A 53 -5.32 -2.45 -10.14
CA SER A 53 -5.28 -1.90 -11.50
C SER A 53 -4.82 -0.43 -11.55
N ASN A 54 -4.89 0.26 -10.41
CA ASN A 54 -4.34 1.61 -10.25
C ASN A 54 -2.83 1.61 -9.99
N ILE A 55 -2.22 0.47 -9.64
CA ILE A 55 -0.77 0.36 -9.41
C ILE A 55 -0.09 0.03 -10.74
N LYS A 56 0.51 1.05 -11.37
CA LYS A 56 1.10 0.95 -12.71
C LYS A 56 2.52 0.39 -12.70
N VAL A 57 3.29 0.72 -11.66
CA VAL A 57 4.66 0.26 -11.49
C VAL A 57 4.89 -0.07 -10.03
N ILE A 58 5.51 -1.21 -9.79
CA ILE A 58 6.08 -1.58 -8.50
C ILE A 58 7.60 -1.65 -8.70
N MET A 59 8.33 -0.85 -7.94
CA MET A 59 9.79 -0.84 -7.95
C MET A 59 10.31 -1.24 -6.57
N GLN A 60 11.26 -2.17 -6.55
CA GLN A 60 11.94 -2.63 -5.35
C GLN A 60 13.44 -2.54 -5.58
N SER A 61 14.15 -1.85 -4.69
CA SER A 61 15.60 -1.65 -4.76
C SER A 61 16.09 -1.19 -6.15
N GLY A 62 15.32 -0.30 -6.80
CA GLY A 62 15.64 0.23 -8.13
C GLY A 62 15.29 -0.67 -9.32
N LYS A 63 14.69 -1.84 -9.09
CA LYS A 63 14.25 -2.76 -10.15
C LYS A 63 12.74 -2.80 -10.21
N THR A 64 12.17 -2.71 -11.41
CA THR A 64 10.75 -2.95 -11.62
C THR A 64 10.44 -4.43 -11.41
N ILE A 65 9.42 -4.73 -10.61
CA ILE A 65 9.00 -6.10 -10.30
C ILE A 65 7.60 -6.38 -10.86
N THR A 66 7.41 -7.62 -11.31
CA THR A 66 6.09 -8.14 -11.64
C THR A 66 5.46 -8.74 -10.38
N PRO A 67 4.23 -8.36 -10.00
CA PRO A 67 3.58 -8.93 -8.83
C PRO A 67 3.33 -10.44 -9.03
N TRP A 68 3.47 -11.23 -7.96
CA TRP A 68 3.24 -12.68 -8.03
C TRP A 68 1.79 -13.03 -8.39
N ARG A 69 0.85 -12.16 -8.02
CA ARG A 69 -0.58 -12.32 -8.28
C ARG A 69 -0.93 -11.63 -9.59
N PRO A 70 -1.40 -12.37 -10.61
CA PRO A 70 -1.84 -11.78 -11.87
C PRO A 70 -3.00 -10.81 -11.64
N ILE A 71 -2.98 -9.65 -12.33
CA ILE A 71 -4.05 -8.63 -12.23
C ILE A 71 -5.41 -9.19 -12.64
N ASP A 72 -5.43 -10.07 -13.64
CA ASP A 72 -6.60 -10.73 -14.20
C ASP A 72 -7.16 -11.84 -13.29
N GLN A 73 -6.41 -12.28 -12.27
CA GLN A 73 -6.87 -13.29 -11.34
C GLN A 73 -7.95 -12.70 -10.40
N LYS A 74 -9.22 -12.99 -10.72
CA LYS A 74 -10.35 -12.63 -9.84
C LYS A 74 -10.17 -13.25 -8.46
N ARG A 75 -10.37 -12.45 -7.40
CA ARG A 75 -10.36 -12.95 -6.03
C ARG A 75 -11.58 -13.86 -5.83
N THR A 76 -11.33 -15.14 -5.59
CA THR A 76 -12.37 -16.09 -5.20
C THR A 76 -12.55 -16.00 -3.69
N ARG A 77 -13.76 -15.68 -3.20
CA ARG A 77 -14.06 -15.86 -1.77
C ARG A 77 -14.03 -17.34 -1.46
N LEU A 78 -13.14 -17.75 -0.56
CA LEU A 78 -13.07 -19.14 -0.14
C LEU A 78 -14.19 -19.39 0.89
N GLY A 79 -14.82 -20.56 0.87
CA GLY A 79 -15.94 -20.87 1.77
C GLY A 79 -15.58 -20.79 3.27
N PHE A 80 -14.29 -20.85 3.59
CA PHE A 80 -13.75 -20.70 4.93
C PHE A 80 -13.31 -19.27 5.27
N GLU A 81 -13.33 -18.32 4.33
CA GLU A 81 -13.19 -16.88 4.62
C GLU A 81 -14.45 -16.40 5.36
N LYS A 82 -14.57 -16.78 6.63
CA LYS A 82 -15.61 -16.29 7.56
C LYS A 82 -15.33 -14.87 8.05
N VAL A 83 -14.53 -14.10 7.31
CA VAL A 83 -14.32 -12.68 7.61
C VAL A 83 -15.57 -11.92 7.18
N LYS A 84 -16.55 -11.83 8.10
CA LYS A 84 -17.55 -10.78 8.04
C LYS A 84 -16.80 -9.47 8.24
N LEU A 85 -16.53 -8.75 7.15
CA LEU A 85 -16.37 -7.30 7.25
C LEU A 85 -17.69 -6.79 7.85
N TYR A 86 -17.72 -6.56 9.16
CA TYR A 86 -18.92 -6.08 9.86
C TYR A 86 -19.43 -4.77 9.26
N THR A 87 -18.57 -4.05 8.53
CA THR A 87 -18.95 -2.93 7.70
C THR A 87 -17.96 -2.77 6.54
N ARG A 88 -18.47 -2.42 5.35
CA ARG A 88 -17.65 -1.89 4.25
C ARG A 88 -17.55 -0.36 4.27
N ARG A 89 -18.21 0.29 5.22
CA ARG A 89 -18.27 1.75 5.36
C ARG A 89 -17.63 2.17 6.68
N THR A 90 -16.91 3.29 6.66
CA THR A 90 -16.39 3.94 7.87
C THR A 90 -17.53 4.19 8.85
N LEU A 91 -17.47 3.57 10.03
CA LEU A 91 -18.44 3.84 11.09
C LEU A 91 -18.20 5.26 11.59
N LYS A 92 -19.21 6.11 11.48
CA LYS A 92 -19.17 7.42 12.12
C LYS A 92 -19.48 7.20 13.59
N ARG A 93 -18.61 7.70 14.47
CA ARG A 93 -18.84 7.67 15.91
C ARG A 93 -20.01 8.61 16.22
N THR A 94 -21.08 8.06 16.79
CA THR A 94 -22.19 8.83 17.39
C THR A 94 -21.74 9.45 18.70
#